data_AF-A0AA90SRP1-F1
#
_entry.id   AF-A0AA90SRP1-F1
#
_cell.length_a   1.000
_cell.length_b   1.000
_cell.length_c   1.000
_cell.angle_alpha   90.00
_cell.angle_beta   90.00
_cell.angle_gamma   90.00
#
_symmetry.space_group_name_H-M   'P 1'
#
loop_
_entity.id
_entity.type
_entity.pdbx_description
1 polymer ?
#
loop_
_entity_poly.entity_id
_entity_poly.type
_entity_poly.pdbx_seq_one_letter_code
_entity_poly.pdbx_strand_id
1 'polypeptide(L)' 'MKRGVHVQSAIACGITSKGPWRSSKTPEINQALNNAYLKQQGLVSLRDGWIKLHHT' A
#
# COMPACT_ATOMS: atom_id res chain seq x y z
N MET A 1 -2.74 16.61 -1.98
CA MET A 1 -2.05 15.52 -1.27
C MET A 1 -1.49 14.53 -2.29
N LYS A 2 -0.20 14.18 -2.20
CA LYS A 2 0.53 13.46 -3.27
C LYS A 2 0.07 12.01 -3.51
N ARG A 3 -0.63 11.39 -2.56
CA ARG A 3 -1.03 9.96 -2.59
C ARG A 3 -2.54 9.72 -2.48
N GLY A 4 -3.37 10.75 -2.67
CA GLY A 4 -4.84 10.59 -2.75
C GLY A 4 -5.59 10.23 -1.45
N VAL A 5 -4.91 10.14 -0.31
CA VAL A 5 -5.53 9.92 1.01
C VAL A 5 -6.15 11.22 1.52
N HIS A 6 -7.23 11.14 2.30
CA HIS A 6 -7.84 12.31 2.96
C HIS A 6 -6.91 12.94 4.02
N VAL A 7 -6.92 14.28 4.15
CA VAL A 7 -6.03 15.04 5.06
C VAL A 7 -6.12 14.53 6.48
N GLN A 8 -7.34 14.39 6.98
CA GLN A 8 -7.61 13.96 8.34
C GLN A 8 -7.10 12.54 8.62
N SER A 9 -7.20 11.66 7.63
CA SER A 9 -6.72 10.28 7.70
C SER A 9 -5.19 10.22 7.75
N ALA A 10 -4.51 11.08 6.98
CA ALA A 10 -3.05 11.18 7.04
C ALA A 10 -2.56 11.74 8.39
N ILE A 11 -3.25 12.73 8.95
CA ILE A 11 -2.94 13.27 10.28
C ILE A 11 -3.16 12.20 11.35
N ALA A 12 -4.31 11.53 11.34
CA ALA A 12 -4.63 10.47 12.30
C ALA A 12 -3.62 9.31 12.27
N CYS A 13 -3.16 8.94 11.07
CA CYS A 13 -2.12 7.94 10.90
C CYS A 13 -0.74 8.41 11.38
N GLY A 14 -0.42 9.71 11.25
CA GLY A 14 0.88 10.25 11.69
C GLY A 14 1.02 10.39 13.20
N ILE A 15 -0.06 10.72 13.91
CA ILE A 15 -0.04 10.93 15.37
C ILE A 15 -0.28 9.65 16.17
N THR A 16 -0.53 8.52 15.51
CA THR A 16 -0.89 7.29 16.19
C THR A 16 0.29 6.69 16.95
N SER A 17 0.05 6.20 18.16
CA SER A 17 1.01 5.41 18.94
C SER A 17 1.00 3.92 18.58
N LYS A 18 0.23 3.52 17.55
CA LYS A 18 0.21 2.14 17.06
C LYS A 18 1.59 1.74 16.51
N GLY A 19 2.07 0.58 16.93
CA GLY A 19 3.31 0.02 16.39
C GLY A 19 3.25 -0.21 14.87
N PRO A 20 4.40 -0.21 14.18
CA PRO A 20 4.46 -0.23 12.71
C PRO A 20 3.61 -1.35 12.08
N TRP A 21 3.69 -2.56 12.63
CA TRP A 21 2.94 -3.71 12.14
C TRP A 21 1.41 -3.53 12.20
N ARG A 22 0.92 -2.92 13.29
CA ARG A 22 -0.50 -2.64 13.46
C ARG A 22 -0.96 -1.52 12.53
N SER A 23 -0.10 -0.52 12.34
CA SER A 23 -0.34 0.62 11.44
C SER A 23 -0.35 0.19 9.98
N SER A 24 0.55 -0.70 9.55
CA SER A 24 0.60 -1.18 8.15
C SER A 24 -0.72 -1.77 7.64
N LYS A 25 -1.55 -2.31 8.54
CA LYS A 25 -2.84 -2.92 8.17
C LYS A 25 -4.01 -1.94 8.14
N THR A 26 -3.81 -0.66 8.47
CA THR A 26 -4.93 0.28 8.48
C THR A 26 -5.36 0.66 7.05
N PRO A 27 -6.65 0.98 6.84
CA PRO A 27 -7.17 1.34 5.52
C PRO A 27 -6.44 2.53 4.90
N GLU A 28 -6.05 3.51 5.72
CA GLU A 28 -5.38 4.73 5.28
C GLU A 28 -4.01 4.43 4.68
N ILE A 29 -3.24 3.53 5.31
CA ILE A 29 -1.94 3.10 4.79
C ILE A 29 -2.11 2.27 3.52
N ASN A 30 -3.09 1.36 3.47
CA ASN A 30 -3.36 0.57 2.26
C ASN A 30 -3.84 1.43 1.08
N GLN A 31 -4.58 2.51 1.35
CA GLN A 31 -4.98 3.46 0.32
C GLN A 31 -3.77 4.26 -0.21
N ALA A 32 -2.89 4.70 0.69
CA ALA A 32 -1.67 5.43 0.34
C ALA A 32 -0.64 4.57 -0.40
N LEU A 33 -0.44 3.34 0.09
CA LEU A 33 0.55 2.36 -0.36
C LEU A 33 -0.15 1.20 -1.06
N ASN A 34 -0.98 1.54 -2.06
CA ASN A 34 -1.70 0.53 -2.83
C ASN A 34 -0.78 -0.20 -3.83
N ASN A 35 -1.28 -1.30 -4.38
CA ASN A 35 -0.54 -2.12 -5.35
C ASN A 35 -0.11 -1.33 -6.60
N ALA A 36 -0.89 -0.34 -7.04
CA ALA A 36 -0.53 0.48 -8.20
C ALA A 36 0.69 1.37 -7.90
N TYR A 37 0.74 1.97 -6.71
CA TYR A 37 1.89 2.72 -6.23
C TYR A 37 3.11 1.80 -6.09
N LEU A 38 2.96 0.65 -5.46
CA LEU A 38 4.07 -0.31 -5.28
C LEU A 38 4.62 -0.80 -6.62
N LYS A 39 3.75 -1.05 -7.61
CA LYS A 39 4.16 -1.40 -8.98
C LYS A 39 4.94 -0.27 -9.66
N GLN A 40 4.53 0.99 -9.47
CA GLN A 40 5.29 2.15 -9.95
C GLN A 40 6.66 2.31 -9.26
N GLN A 41 6.81 1.85 -8.02
CA GLN A 41 8.10 1.80 -7.32
C GLN A 41 8.97 0.61 -7.76
N GLY A 42 8.50 -0.24 -8.69
CA GLY A 42 9.24 -1.39 -9.20
C GLY A 42 8.94 -2.71 -8.49
N LEU A 43 7.93 -2.76 -7.62
CA LEU A 43 7.52 -4.02 -7.01
C LEU A 43 6.80 -4.91 -8.03
N VAL A 44 7.29 -6.14 -8.20
CA VAL A 44 6.70 -7.12 -9.11
C VAL A 44 5.58 -7.89 -8.41
N SER A 45 4.44 -8.04 -9.09
CA SER A 45 3.34 -8.89 -8.63
C SER A 45 3.71 -10.36 -8.76
N LEU A 46 3.67 -11.09 -7.64
CA LEU A 46 3.89 -12.54 -7.63
C LEU A 46 2.85 -13.28 -8.48
N ARG A 47 1.59 -12.83 -8.47
CA ARG A 47 0.52 -13.41 -9.26
C ARG A 47 0.80 -13.28 -10.76
N ASP A 48 1.28 -12.12 -11.20
CA ASP A 48 1.59 -11.85 -12.61
C ASP A 48 2.73 -12.78 -13.06
N GLY A 49 3.75 -12.96 -12.21
CA GLY A 49 4.84 -13.90 -12.44
C GLY A 49 4.38 -15.36 -12.52
N TRP A 50 3.50 -15.78 -11.61
CA TRP A 50 2.96 -17.14 -11.58
C TRP A 50 2.12 -17.46 -12.82
N ILE A 51 1.23 -16.56 -13.23
CA ILE A 51 0.40 -16.73 -14.43
C ILE A 51 1.30 -16.89 -15.67
N LYS A 52 2.34 -16.04 -15.79
CA LYS A 52 3.30 -16.10 -16.89
C LYS A 52 4.07 -17.43 -16.93
N LEU A 53 4.30 -18.08 -15.80
CA LEU A 53 5.07 -19.33 -15.71
C LEU A 53 4.22 -20.58 -15.94
N HIS A 54 2.91 -20.53 -15.69
CA HIS A 54 2.05 -21.74 -15.68
C HIS A 54 0.95 -21.75 -16.73
N HIS A 55 0.64 -20.63 -17.36
CA HIS A 55 -0.38 -20.53 -18.41
C HIS A 55 0.20 -20.10 -19.77
N THR A 56 1.47 -20.40 -20.01
CA THR A 56 2.15 -20.30 -21.32
C THR A 56 2.17 -21.63 -22.05
#